data_AF-A0A4U3ASM7-F1
#
_entry.id   AF-A0A4U3ASM7-F1
#
_cell.length_a   1.000
_cell.length_b   1.000
_cell.length_c   1.000
_cell.angle_alpha   90.00
_cell.angle_beta   90.00
_cell.angle_gamma   90.00
#
_symmetry.space_group_name_H-M   'P 1'
#
loop_
_entity.id
_entity.type
_entity.pdbx_description
1 polymer ?
#
loop_
_entity_poly.entity_id
_entity_poly.type
_entity_poly.pdbx_seq_one_letter_code
_entity_poly.pdbx_strand_id
1 'polypeptide(L)' 'LHEEINKKYPGVSRGVIQKGFQTGNGVYNQDLSGQAILIEVGGVDNTEEELNRSIDVLAKAFGEYFWQAEKVNG' A
#
# COMPACT_ATOMS: atom_id res chain seq x y z
N LEU A 1 0.28 5.47 -4.83
CA LEU A 1 -0.70 4.42 -4.42
C LEU A 1 -1.67 4.89 -3.33
N HIS A 2 -1.21 5.30 -2.14
CA HIS A 2 -2.10 5.81 -1.07
C HIS A 2 -3.07 6.89 -1.57
N GLU A 3 -2.55 7.91 -2.26
CA GLU A 3 -3.37 8.99 -2.85
C GLU A 3 -4.46 8.47 -3.80
N GLU A 4 -4.13 7.47 -4.63
CA GLU A 4 -5.11 6.89 -5.56
C GLU A 4 -6.22 6.10 -4.85
N ILE A 5 -5.87 5.40 -3.76
CA ILE A 5 -6.88 4.74 -2.92
C ILE A 5 -7.74 5.80 -2.22
N ASN A 6 -7.13 6.83 -1.62
CA ASN A 6 -7.84 7.84 -0.85
C ASN A 6 -8.77 8.72 -1.72
N LYS A 7 -8.41 8.98 -2.98
CA LYS A 7 -9.29 9.67 -3.94
C LYS A 7 -10.59 8.92 -4.21
N LYS A 8 -10.54 7.59 -4.28
CA LYS A 8 -11.69 6.73 -4.66
C LYS A 8 -12.45 6.18 -3.47
N TYR A 9 -11.71 5.87 -2.42
CA TYR A 9 -12.20 5.23 -1.20
C TYR A 9 -11.63 5.99 0.02
N PRO A 10 -12.15 7.20 0.29
CA PRO A 10 -11.65 8.05 1.37
C PRO A 10 -11.64 7.32 2.71
N GLY A 11 -10.50 7.39 3.42
CA GLY A 11 -10.36 6.81 4.75
C GLY A 11 -10.09 5.31 4.80
N VAL A 12 -10.10 4.58 3.66
CA VAL A 12 -9.76 3.15 3.63
C VAL A 12 -8.26 2.93 3.83
N SER A 13 -7.42 3.77 3.24
CA SER A 13 -5.97 3.69 3.42
C SER A 13 -5.51 4.55 4.59
N ARG A 14 -4.65 4.00 5.45
CA ARG A 14 -4.12 4.68 6.65
C ARG A 14 -2.85 5.53 6.40
N GLY A 15 -2.45 5.69 5.14
CA GLY A 15 -1.24 6.45 4.78
C GLY A 15 0.01 5.60 4.65
N VAL A 16 1.14 6.27 4.42
CA VAL A 16 2.47 5.65 4.33
C VAL A 16 3.21 5.90 5.63
N ILE A 17 3.67 4.83 6.27
CA ILE A 17 4.46 4.90 7.49
C ILE A 17 5.90 4.49 7.14
N GLN A 18 6.85 5.38 7.42
CA GLN A 18 8.27 5.04 7.35
C GLN A 18 8.74 4.56 8.72
N LYS A 19 9.19 3.31 8.79
CA LYS A 19 9.89 2.79 9.96
C LYS A 19 11.38 2.95 9.68
N GLY A 20 12.08 3.64 10.57
CA GLY A 20 13.53 3.79 10.51
C GLY A 20 14.14 3.31 11.83
N PHE A 21 15.47 3.43 11.95
CA PHE A 21 16.21 3.08 13.18
C PHE A 21 15.65 3.75 14.44
N GLN A 22 15.00 4.90 14.33
CA GLN A 22 14.45 5.65 15.46
C GLN A 22 13.03 5.20 15.87
N THR A 23 12.33 4.42 15.03
CA THR A 23 10.94 4.00 15.25
C THR A 23 10.77 2.47 15.30
N GLY A 24 11.88 1.72 15.36
CA GLY A 24 11.89 0.26 15.31
C GLY A 24 13.17 -0.40 15.83
N ASN A 25 13.29 -1.72 15.64
CA ASN A 25 14.34 -2.57 16.24
C ASN A 25 15.45 -3.03 15.26
N GLY A 26 15.63 -2.40 14.10
CA GLY A 26 16.73 -2.73 13.18
C GLY A 26 16.37 -2.67 11.70
N VAL A 27 17.32 -3.11 10.85
CA VAL A 27 17.27 -3.08 9.38
C VAL A 27 16.03 -3.78 8.82
N TYR A 28 15.31 -3.11 7.94
CA TYR A 28 14.15 -3.61 7.22
C TYR A 28 14.48 -3.92 5.76
N ASN A 29 13.58 -4.64 5.07
CA ASN A 29 13.73 -4.90 3.64
C ASN A 29 13.82 -3.61 2.81
N GLN A 30 13.18 -2.52 3.26
CA GLN A 30 13.27 -1.22 2.60
C GLN A 30 14.66 -0.56 2.76
N ASP A 31 15.42 -0.92 3.80
CA ASP A 31 16.81 -0.46 3.99
C ASP A 31 17.77 -1.22 3.07
N LEU A 32 17.44 -2.48 2.71
CA LEU A 32 18.25 -3.31 1.80
C LEU A 32 18.02 -2.94 0.33
N SER A 33 16.83 -2.45 -0.01
CA SER A 33 16.50 -2.00 -1.37
C SER A 33 15.45 -0.91 -1.34
N GLY A 34 15.76 0.22 -1.98
CA GLY A 34 14.80 1.32 -2.19
C GLY A 34 13.61 0.95 -3.09
N GLN A 35 13.59 -0.28 -3.65
CA GLN A 35 12.47 -0.81 -4.43
C GLN A 35 11.58 -1.77 -3.64
N ALA A 36 11.89 -2.05 -2.36
CA ALA A 36 11.05 -2.89 -1.52
C ALA A 36 9.96 -2.05 -0.83
N ILE A 37 8.72 -2.56 -0.86
CA ILE A 37 7.59 -1.98 -0.14
C ILE A 37 6.87 -3.06 0.67
N LEU A 38 6.33 -2.68 1.83
CA LEU A 38 5.46 -3.52 2.64
C LEU A 38 4.06 -2.94 2.58
N ILE A 39 3.06 -3.78 2.33
CA ILE A 39 1.65 -3.42 2.35
C ILE A 39 0.95 -4.33 3.34
N GLU A 40 0.28 -3.74 4.31
CA GLU A 40 -0.52 -4.45 5.31
C GLU A 40 -2.00 -4.26 4.98
N VAL A 41 -2.78 -5.36 5.00
CA VAL A 41 -4.20 -5.35 4.66
C VAL A 41 -4.98 -6.01 5.80
N GLY A 42 -5.96 -5.28 6.35
CA GLY A 42 -6.79 -5.72 7.46
C GLY A 42 -6.09 -5.79 8.81
N GLY A 43 -6.71 -6.51 9.74
CA GLY A 43 -6.28 -6.72 11.12
C GLY A 43 -7.06 -7.88 11.75
N VAL A 44 -6.77 -8.17 13.03
CA VAL A 44 -7.32 -9.37 13.73
C VAL A 44 -8.85 -9.37 13.84
N ASP A 45 -9.46 -8.18 13.80
CA ASP A 45 -10.89 -7.98 13.94
C ASP A 45 -11.63 -8.02 12.60
N ASN A 46 -10.92 -8.14 11.47
CA ASN A 46 -11.56 -8.15 10.16
C ASN A 46 -12.12 -9.52 9.78
N THR A 47 -13.26 -9.49 9.11
CA THR A 47 -13.83 -10.69 8.48
C THR A 47 -13.19 -10.97 7.13
N GLU A 48 -13.33 -12.20 6.62
CA GLU A 48 -12.85 -12.56 5.28
C GLU A 48 -13.45 -11.66 4.19
N GLU A 49 -14.73 -11.30 4.30
CA GLU A 49 -15.41 -10.43 3.34
C GLU A 49 -14.80 -9.02 3.32
N GLU A 50 -14.44 -8.47 4.47
CA GLU A 50 -13.74 -7.18 4.58
C GLU A 50 -12.33 -7.23 4.01
N LEU A 51 -11.62 -8.34 4.24
CA LEU A 51 -10.29 -8.56 3.65
C LEU A 51 -10.38 -8.62 2.13
N ASN A 52 -11.31 -9.39 1.57
CA ASN A 52 -11.51 -9.50 0.13
C ASN A 52 -11.85 -8.15 -0.49
N ARG A 53 -12.77 -7.38 0.11
CA ARG A 53 -13.09 -6.01 -0.36
C ARG A 53 -11.87 -5.08 -0.32
N SER A 54 -11.04 -5.20 0.71
CA SER A 54 -9.83 -4.39 0.85
C SER A 54 -8.78 -4.74 -0.21
N ILE A 55 -8.63 -6.03 -0.51
CA ILE A 55 -7.76 -6.53 -1.59
C ILE A 55 -8.26 -6.05 -2.96
N ASP A 56 -9.57 -6.10 -3.22
CA ASP A 56 -10.14 -5.60 -4.48
C ASP A 56 -9.87 -4.11 -4.69
N VAL A 57 -10.04 -3.30 -3.64
CA VAL A 57 -9.71 -1.86 -3.67
C VAL A 57 -8.22 -1.65 -3.95
N LEU A 58 -7.35 -2.40 -3.28
CA LEU A 58 -5.91 -2.33 -3.47
C LEU A 58 -5.51 -2.70 -4.90
N ALA A 59 -6.01 -3.83 -5.42
CA ALA A 59 -5.70 -4.33 -6.75
C ALA A 59 -6.13 -3.33 -7.84
N LYS A 60 -7.34 -2.76 -7.71
CA LYS A 60 -7.83 -1.74 -8.64
C LYS A 60 -6.96 -0.48 -8.64
N ALA A 61 -6.63 0.04 -7.46
CA ALA A 61 -5.78 1.22 -7.36
C ALA A 61 -4.35 0.96 -7.85
N PHE A 62 -3.80 -0.21 -7.56
CA PHE A 62 -2.47 -0.61 -8.00
C PHE A 62 -2.39 -0.78 -9.51
N GLY A 63 -3.36 -1.47 -10.13
CA GLY A 63 -3.40 -1.65 -11.58
C GLY A 63 -3.47 -0.33 -12.33
N GLU A 64 -4.28 0.62 -11.86
CA GLU A 64 -4.33 1.95 -12.45
C GLU A 64 -3.02 2.73 -12.28
N TYR A 65 -2.42 2.68 -11.08
CA TYR A 65 -1.13 3.33 -10.84
C TYR A 65 -0.02 2.75 -11.73
N PHE A 66 0.02 1.42 -11.88
CA PHE A 66 0.99 0.71 -12.71
C PHE A 66 0.85 1.10 -14.20
N TRP A 67 -0.38 1.06 -14.74
CA TRP A 67 -0.60 1.43 -16.14
C TRP A 67 -0.51 2.93 -16.43
N GLN A 68 -0.75 3.80 -15.44
CA GLN A 68 -0.44 5.23 -15.56
C GLN A 68 1.08 5.46 -15.57
N ALA A 69 1.84 4.72 -14.77
CA ALA A 69 3.29 4.80 -14.74
C ALA A 69 3.94 4.31 -16.05
N GLU A 70 3.34 3.34 -16.76
CA GLU A 70 3.84 2.92 -18.08
C GLU A 70 3.55 3.94 -19.19
N LYS A 71 2.41 4.64 -19.15
CA LYS A 71 1.99 5.57 -20.21
C LYS A 71 2.87 6.82 -20.38
N VAL A 72 3.84 7.06 -19.50
CA VAL A 72 4.75 8.21 -19.55
C VAL A 72 6.15 7.89 -20.08
N ASN A 73 6.41 6.64 -20.50
CA ASN A 73 7.68 6.22 -21.09
C ASN A 73 7.56 5.99 -22.62
N GLY A 74 6.97 6.97 -23.33
CA GLY A 74 6.85 6.99 -24.80
C GLY A 74 7.45 8.25 -25.39
#